data_AF-A0A7C9DNI2-F1
#
_entry.id   AF-A0A7C9DNI2-F1
#
_cell.length_a   1.000
_cell.length_b   1.000
_cell.length_c   1.000
_cell.angle_alpha   90.00
_cell.angle_beta   90.00
_cell.angle_gamma   90.00
#
_symmetry.space_group_name_H-M   'P 1'
#
loop_
_entity.id
_entity.type
_entity.pdbx_description
1 polymer ?
#
loop_
_entity_poly.entity_id
_entity_poly.type
_entity_poly.pdbx_seq_one_letter_code
_entity_poly.pdbx_strand_id
1 'polypeptide(L)'
;REKKDMILKVVVKHFFIEKEVTSTLVMDSLHSGLKALEDQSKGNKGKGKLLEGEDTPVPIVQVEKDMFVLVDDILLLLERAAMEPLPPKDEKGPQNRTKEGANGEDVNKDSIERDEMRLTELGRRTVEIFVLAHIFSNKIEVAYQEAIALKRQEELIREEEAAWQAESEQKAKRGDEKDKKSKKKQGKQKRNNRKGKDKMKDEKPV
;
A
#
# COMPACT_ATOMS: atom_id res chain seq x y z
N ARG A 1 -6.56 5.00 5.56
CA ARG A 1 -6.95 4.96 6.99
C ARG A 1 -6.51 3.65 7.62
N GLU A 2 -6.24 3.66 8.91
CA GLU A 2 -5.80 2.48 9.67
C GLU A 2 -6.24 2.55 11.13
N LYS A 3 -6.38 1.40 11.80
CA LYS A 3 -6.66 1.38 13.24
C LYS A 3 -5.50 1.97 14.04
N LYS A 4 -5.84 2.80 15.02
CA LYS A 4 -4.86 3.49 15.87
C LYS A 4 -4.01 2.50 16.65
N ASP A 5 -4.62 1.51 17.30
CA ASP A 5 -3.93 0.52 18.12
C ASP A 5 -2.87 -0.26 17.33
N MET A 6 -3.17 -0.58 16.06
CA MET A 6 -2.27 -1.32 15.19
C MET A 6 -1.02 -0.49 14.86
N ILE A 7 -1.18 0.78 14.52
CA ILE A 7 -0.04 1.65 14.24
C ILE A 7 0.77 1.90 15.51
N LEU A 8 0.12 2.19 16.65
CA LEU A 8 0.83 2.44 17.91
C LEU A 8 1.65 1.24 18.38
N LYS A 9 1.17 0.01 18.18
CA LYS A 9 1.97 -1.20 18.43
C LYS A 9 3.26 -1.22 17.61
N VAL A 10 3.18 -0.81 16.34
CA VAL A 10 4.35 -0.74 15.45
C VAL A 10 5.29 0.39 15.85
N VAL A 11 4.77 1.55 16.26
CA VAL A 11 5.58 2.66 16.83
C VAL A 11 6.36 2.17 18.05
N VAL A 12 5.66 1.53 19.00
CA VAL A 12 6.28 1.04 20.23
C VAL A 12 7.36 0.02 19.93
N LYS A 13 7.07 -0.93 19.02
CA LYS A 13 8.05 -1.92 18.56
C LYS A 13 9.27 -1.24 17.94
N HIS A 14 9.08 -0.26 17.07
CA HIS A 14 10.17 0.38 16.37
C HIS A 14 11.08 1.17 17.32
N PHE A 15 10.52 2.06 18.14
CA PHE A 15 11.33 2.93 18.99
C PHE A 15 11.93 2.20 20.21
N PHE A 16 11.12 1.43 20.94
CA PHE A 16 11.51 0.93 22.26
C PHE A 16 12.08 -0.49 22.24
N ILE A 17 11.76 -1.27 21.21
CA ILE A 17 12.26 -2.64 21.08
C ILE A 17 13.38 -2.70 20.04
N GLU A 18 13.14 -2.25 18.81
CA GLU A 18 14.10 -2.38 17.70
C GLU A 18 15.23 -1.34 17.76
N LYS A 19 14.92 -0.11 18.18
CA LYS A 19 15.90 0.99 18.30
C LYS A 19 16.40 1.19 19.73
N GLU A 20 15.93 0.38 20.69
CA GLU A 20 16.32 0.42 22.11
C GLU A 20 16.31 1.83 22.72
N VAL A 21 15.38 2.70 22.27
CA VAL A 21 15.25 4.04 22.83
C VAL A 21 14.73 3.91 24.26
N THR A 22 15.49 4.37 25.25
CA THR A 22 15.11 4.32 26.68
C THR A 22 14.75 5.69 27.25
N SER A 23 14.82 6.74 26.42
CA SER A 23 14.54 8.11 26.84
C SER A 23 13.05 8.30 27.14
N THR A 24 12.74 8.66 28.39
CA THR A 24 11.39 9.06 28.81
C THR A 24 10.92 10.28 28.04
N LEU A 25 11.83 11.18 27.67
CA LEU A 25 11.50 12.35 26.84
C LEU A 25 10.90 11.96 25.50
N VAL A 26 11.37 10.87 24.88
CA VAL A 26 10.81 10.37 23.62
C VAL A 26 9.41 9.81 23.84
N MET A 27 9.20 9.04 24.91
CA MET A 27 7.86 8.55 25.29
C MET A 27 6.89 9.71 25.52
N ASP A 28 7.29 10.70 26.31
CA ASP A 28 6.46 11.83 26.70
C ASP A 28 6.15 12.72 25.50
N SER A 29 7.12 12.93 24.60
CA SER A 29 6.93 13.65 23.34
C SER A 29 5.94 12.92 22.42
N LEU A 30 6.11 11.61 22.22
CA LEU A 30 5.19 10.82 21.39
C LEU A 30 3.77 10.78 21.98
N HIS A 31 3.66 10.66 23.30
CA HIS A 31 2.37 10.63 24.00
C HIS A 31 1.66 11.99 23.94
N SER A 32 2.36 13.09 24.26
CA SER A 32 1.82 14.44 24.17
C SER A 32 1.44 14.81 22.73
N GLY A 33 2.28 14.45 21.76
CA GLY A 33 2.02 14.62 20.34
C GLY A 33 0.80 13.84 19.84
N LEU A 34 0.63 12.59 20.27
CA LEU A 34 -0.56 11.80 19.97
C LEU A 34 -1.82 12.44 20.58
N LYS A 35 -1.74 12.89 21.83
CA LYS A 35 -2.85 13.56 22.51
C LYS A 35 -3.26 14.85 21.78
N ALA A 36 -2.28 15.63 21.31
CA ALA A 36 -2.54 16.82 20.51
C ALA A 36 -3.31 16.51 19.21
N LEU A 37 -2.99 15.40 18.52
CA LEU A 37 -3.75 14.95 17.33
C LEU A 37 -5.21 14.59 17.67
N GLU A 38 -5.44 13.94 18.80
CA GLU A 38 -6.78 13.56 19.25
C GLU A 38 -7.63 14.76 19.66
N ASP A 39 -7.02 15.76 20.25
CA ASP A 39 -7.74 16.95 20.72
C ASP A 39 -8.03 17.89 19.55
N GLN A 40 -7.15 17.96 18.54
CA GLN A 40 -7.40 18.66 17.29
C GLN A 40 -8.62 18.11 16.55
N SER A 41 -8.83 16.79 16.52
CA SER A 41 -9.97 16.19 15.81
C SER A 41 -11.32 16.42 16.50
N LYS A 42 -11.33 16.64 17.82
CA LYS A 42 -12.54 16.94 18.62
C LYS A 42 -12.98 18.41 18.50
N GLY A 43 -12.04 19.33 18.26
CA GLY A 43 -12.28 20.79 18.22
C GLY A 43 -13.00 21.31 16.98
N ASN A 44 -13.09 20.52 15.90
CA ASN A 44 -13.55 21.01 14.59
C ASN A 44 -15.09 21.20 14.45
N LYS A 45 -15.82 21.26 15.57
CA LYS A 45 -17.26 21.59 15.63
C LYS A 45 -17.58 23.04 16.01
N GLY A 46 -16.58 23.90 16.21
CA GLY A 46 -16.80 25.30 16.54
C GLY A 46 -15.72 26.19 15.93
N LYS A 47 -16.12 27.16 15.11
CA LYS A 47 -15.23 28.17 14.53
C LYS A 47 -14.43 28.91 15.62
N GLY A 48 -13.14 29.05 15.41
CA GLY A 48 -12.40 30.32 15.60
C GLY A 48 -11.94 30.67 17.01
N LYS A 49 -10.60 30.79 17.09
CA LYS A 49 -9.75 31.57 18.01
C LYS A 49 -9.05 30.82 19.14
N LEU A 50 -7.74 31.15 19.25
CA LEU A 50 -6.74 30.80 20.26
C LEU A 50 -6.01 29.49 19.93
N LEU A 51 -5.06 29.45 18.97
CA LEU A 51 -3.72 30.02 19.07
C LEU A 51 -3.30 30.59 17.71
N GLU A 52 -3.40 31.91 17.57
CA GLU A 52 -2.76 32.63 16.46
C GLU A 52 -1.40 33.08 17.00
N GLY A 53 -0.36 32.35 16.61
CA GLY A 53 1.01 32.56 17.04
C GLY A 53 1.88 31.38 16.60
N GLU A 54 2.50 31.53 15.44
CA GLU A 54 3.53 30.67 14.84
C GLU A 54 3.04 29.39 14.12
N ASP A 55 3.06 29.46 12.78
CA ASP A 55 3.31 28.38 11.79
C ASP A 55 3.07 26.91 12.19
N THR A 56 1.92 26.55 12.79
CA THR A 56 1.62 25.12 13.02
C THR A 56 1.35 24.44 11.67
N PRO A 57 2.16 23.46 11.26
CA PRO A 57 2.03 22.85 9.94
C PRO A 57 0.72 22.10 9.83
N VAL A 58 0.08 22.18 8.65
CA VAL A 58 -1.20 21.52 8.37
C VAL A 58 -1.13 20.05 8.80
N PRO A 59 -2.11 19.47 9.51
CA PRO A 59 -2.02 18.06 9.90
C PRO A 59 -1.91 17.15 8.67
N ILE A 60 -1.15 16.06 8.75
CA ILE A 60 -1.12 14.98 7.74
C ILE A 60 -2.23 13.96 8.03
N VAL A 61 -2.56 13.81 9.32
CA VAL A 61 -3.45 12.76 9.82
C VAL A 61 -4.44 13.34 10.81
N GLN A 62 -5.68 12.87 10.75
CA GLN A 62 -6.71 13.08 11.76
C GLN A 62 -7.05 11.77 12.48
N VAL A 63 -7.44 11.88 13.75
CA VAL A 63 -7.93 10.75 14.53
C VAL A 63 -9.46 10.75 14.56
N GLU A 64 -10.09 9.79 13.89
CA GLU A 64 -11.54 9.60 13.86
C GLU A 64 -11.93 8.23 14.43
N LYS A 65 -12.72 8.19 15.51
CA LYS A 65 -13.30 6.95 16.08
C LYS A 65 -12.29 5.80 16.18
N ASP A 66 -11.11 6.06 16.76
CA ASP A 66 -10.00 5.12 16.93
C ASP A 66 -9.26 4.72 15.64
N MET A 67 -9.40 5.50 14.58
CA MET A 67 -8.64 5.31 13.34
C MET A 67 -7.83 6.56 13.01
N PHE A 68 -6.65 6.32 12.45
CA PHE A 68 -5.90 7.35 11.75
C PHE A 68 -6.40 7.46 10.31
N VAL A 69 -6.73 8.68 9.90
CA VAL A 69 -7.24 9.02 8.57
C VAL A 69 -6.32 10.07 7.96
N LEU A 70 -5.81 9.81 6.76
CA LEU A 70 -5.04 10.79 6.00
C LEU A 70 -5.96 11.95 5.60
N VAL A 71 -5.50 13.18 5.75
CA VAL A 71 -6.34 14.36 5.46
C VAL A 71 -6.46 14.68 3.97
N ASP A 72 -5.56 14.12 3.16
CA ASP A 72 -5.45 14.38 1.72
C ASP A 72 -4.90 13.13 1.00
N ASP A 73 -4.68 13.24 -0.32
CA ASP A 73 -4.05 12.23 -1.15
C ASP A 73 -2.64 11.88 -0.65
N ILE A 74 -2.31 10.58 -0.67
CA ILE A 74 -1.06 10.07 -0.12
C ILE A 74 0.18 10.62 -0.84
N LEU A 75 0.11 10.86 -2.15
CA LEU A 75 1.25 11.40 -2.92
C LEU A 75 1.52 12.85 -2.53
N LEU A 76 0.47 13.65 -2.39
CA LEU A 76 0.57 15.04 -1.92
C LEU A 76 1.14 15.10 -0.49
N LEU A 77 0.69 14.20 0.38
CA LEU A 77 1.18 14.12 1.76
C LEU A 77 2.64 13.68 1.83
N LEU A 78 3.08 12.76 0.95
CA LEU A 78 4.48 12.33 0.88
C LEU A 78 5.41 13.43 0.35
N GLU A 79 5.01 14.11 -0.72
CA GLU A 79 5.75 15.27 -1.26
C GLU A 79 5.91 16.33 -0.18
N ARG A 80 4.82 16.68 0.49
CA ARG A 80 4.84 17.64 1.58
C ARG A 80 5.72 17.18 2.73
N ALA A 81 5.61 15.93 3.15
CA ALA A 81 6.42 15.39 4.24
C ALA A 81 7.92 15.43 3.94
N ALA A 82 8.31 15.28 2.67
CA ALA A 82 9.70 15.35 2.22
C ALA A 82 10.24 16.79 2.10
N MET A 83 9.38 17.76 1.80
CA MET A 83 9.75 19.17 1.62
C MET A 83 9.74 19.97 2.92
N GLU A 84 9.06 19.49 3.97
CA GLU A 84 8.97 20.20 5.24
C GLU A 84 10.32 20.17 5.98
N PRO A 85 10.90 21.33 6.32
CA PRO A 85 12.21 21.38 6.96
C PRO A 85 12.14 20.75 8.34
N LEU A 86 13.18 19.98 8.69
CA LEU A 86 13.34 19.49 10.06
C LEU A 86 13.47 20.68 11.02
N PRO A 87 12.93 20.59 12.25
CA PRO A 87 13.09 21.65 13.22
C PRO A 87 14.58 21.99 13.36
N PRO A 88 14.94 23.29 13.33
CA PRO A 88 16.33 23.69 13.40
C PRO A 88 16.96 23.12 14.66
N LYS A 89 18.11 22.44 14.51
CA LYS A 89 18.96 22.07 15.64
C LYS A 89 19.37 23.38 16.32
N ASP A 90 18.95 23.60 17.55
CA ASP A 90 19.43 24.74 18.34
C ASP A 90 20.94 24.57 18.57
N GLU A 91 21.76 25.16 17.70
CA GLU A 91 23.17 25.46 17.97
C GLU A 91 23.30 26.71 18.86
N LYS A 92 22.38 26.93 19.80
CA LYS A 92 22.61 27.91 20.85
C LYS A 92 23.31 27.21 21.99
N GLY A 93 24.64 27.29 21.96
CA GLY A 93 25.53 26.94 23.05
C GLY A 93 25.14 27.62 24.37
N PRO A 94 25.72 27.21 25.51
CA PRO A 94 25.24 27.57 26.83
C PRO A 94 25.17 29.09 26.97
N GLN A 95 23.95 29.63 27.09
CA GLN A 95 23.70 31.05 27.25
C GLN A 95 24.04 31.47 28.69
N ASN A 96 25.31 31.38 29.05
CA ASN A 96 25.85 31.99 30.25
C ASN A 96 26.35 33.40 29.89
N ARG A 97 25.43 34.39 29.95
CA ARG A 97 25.83 35.77 30.20
C ARG A 97 25.08 36.28 31.42
N THR A 98 25.73 36.13 32.56
CA THR A 98 25.43 36.84 33.80
C THR A 98 25.30 38.33 33.50
N LYS A 99 24.11 38.90 33.70
CA LYS A 99 23.94 40.29 34.06
C LYS A 99 22.80 40.38 35.05
N GLU A 100 23.16 40.79 36.27
CA GLU A 100 22.29 41.06 37.39
C GLU A 100 21.12 41.97 36.99
N GLY A 101 19.93 41.62 37.47
CA GLY A 101 18.74 42.43 37.35
C GLY A 101 17.52 41.58 37.66
N ALA A 102 16.88 41.85 38.80
CA ALA A 102 15.73 41.12 39.32
C ALA A 102 14.64 40.88 38.26
N ASN A 103 14.53 39.64 37.75
CA ASN A 103 13.37 39.04 37.04
C ASN A 103 13.72 37.60 36.56
N GLY A 104 14.28 36.78 37.46
CA GLY A 104 14.85 35.47 37.12
C GLY A 104 13.86 34.30 36.99
N GLU A 105 12.61 34.46 37.41
CA GLU A 105 11.62 33.35 37.42
C GLU A 105 10.83 33.23 36.11
N ASP A 106 10.46 34.34 35.47
CA ASP A 106 9.65 34.34 34.24
C ASP A 106 10.42 33.80 33.02
N VAL A 107 11.69 34.19 32.83
CA VAL A 107 12.47 33.78 31.66
C VAL A 107 12.76 32.28 31.62
N ASN A 108 12.92 31.67 32.79
CA ASN A 108 13.13 30.22 32.93
C ASN A 108 11.82 29.46 32.66
N LYS A 109 10.71 29.97 33.20
CA LYS A 109 9.38 29.40 32.96
C LYS A 109 8.98 29.45 31.48
N ASP A 110 9.19 30.59 30.82
CA ASP A 110 8.95 30.77 29.39
C ASP A 110 9.88 29.90 28.50
N SER A 111 11.03 29.47 29.02
CA SER A 111 11.94 28.56 28.31
C SER A 111 11.47 27.11 28.37
N ILE A 112 11.03 26.67 29.54
CA ILE A 112 10.50 25.32 29.76
C ILE A 112 9.21 25.13 28.96
N GLU A 113 8.28 26.09 29.03
CA GLU A 113 7.03 26.04 28.28
C GLU A 113 7.27 25.98 26.76
N ARG A 114 8.27 26.70 26.25
CA ARG A 114 8.67 26.62 24.83
C ARG A 114 9.23 25.26 24.45
N ASP A 115 10.09 24.68 25.27
CA ASP A 115 10.65 23.35 25.00
C ASP A 115 9.57 22.27 25.04
N GLU A 116 8.63 22.34 25.98
CA GLU A 116 7.47 21.45 26.05
C GLU A 116 6.60 21.52 24.79
N MET A 117 6.32 22.73 24.28
CA MET A 117 5.59 22.91 23.02
C MET A 117 6.33 22.30 21.83
N ARG A 118 7.65 22.52 21.74
CA ARG A 118 8.47 21.97 20.64
C ARG A 118 8.55 20.44 20.69
N LEU A 119 8.66 19.86 21.89
CA LEU A 119 8.66 18.42 22.08
C LEU A 119 7.30 17.81 21.72
N THR A 120 6.20 18.48 22.09
CA THR A 120 4.85 18.07 21.71
C THR A 120 4.70 18.08 20.19
N GLU A 121 5.14 19.14 19.52
CA GLU A 121 5.06 19.27 18.06
C GLU A 121 5.95 18.26 17.33
N LEU A 122 7.18 18.04 17.82
CA LEU A 122 8.08 17.02 17.29
C LEU A 122 7.48 15.62 17.43
N GLY A 123 6.91 15.31 18.59
CA GLY A 123 6.20 14.05 18.83
C GLY A 123 5.00 13.88 17.91
N ARG A 124 4.18 14.94 17.76
CA ARG A 124 3.02 14.98 16.87
C ARG A 124 3.44 14.66 15.43
N ARG A 125 4.46 15.37 14.94
CA ARG A 125 5.00 15.18 13.59
C ARG A 125 5.59 13.79 13.40
N THR A 126 6.27 13.26 14.40
CA THR A 126 6.84 11.90 14.36
C THR A 126 5.74 10.86 14.20
N VAL A 127 4.65 10.98 14.97
CA VAL A 127 3.49 10.08 14.86
C VAL A 127 2.85 10.18 13.48
N GLU A 128 2.66 11.39 12.95
CA GLU A 128 2.10 11.60 11.61
C GLU A 128 2.93 10.95 10.50
N ILE A 129 4.24 11.17 10.50
CA ILE A 129 5.16 10.56 9.53
C ILE A 129 5.10 9.04 9.63
N PHE A 130 5.06 8.50 10.85
CA PHE A 130 4.98 7.06 11.06
C PHE A 130 3.68 6.46 10.53
N VAL A 131 2.56 7.13 10.76
CA VAL A 131 1.26 6.72 10.21
C VAL A 131 1.30 6.75 8.68
N LEU A 132 1.81 7.83 8.08
CA LEU A 132 1.91 7.98 6.64
C LEU A 132 2.75 6.86 6.02
N ALA A 133 3.95 6.62 6.57
CA ALA A 133 4.83 5.53 6.14
C ALA A 133 4.17 4.15 6.31
N HIS A 134 3.47 3.92 7.43
CA HIS A 134 2.79 2.65 7.68
C HIS A 134 1.69 2.38 6.65
N ILE A 135 0.83 3.37 6.36
CA ILE A 135 -0.25 3.25 5.38
C ILE A 135 0.32 3.05 3.97
N PHE A 136 1.37 3.79 3.62
CA PHE A 136 2.05 3.63 2.34
C PHE A 136 2.56 2.21 2.15
N SER A 137 3.44 1.74 3.05
CA SER A 137 4.11 0.45 2.88
C SER A 137 3.20 -0.76 3.07
N ASN A 138 2.27 -0.74 4.02
CA ASN A 138 1.49 -1.94 4.36
C ASN A 138 0.14 -2.04 3.64
N LYS A 139 -0.32 -0.96 3.00
CA LYS A 139 -1.57 -1.00 2.23
C LYS A 139 -1.36 -0.65 0.78
N ILE A 140 -0.81 0.53 0.50
CA ILE A 140 -0.75 1.04 -0.88
C ILE A 140 0.29 0.25 -1.69
N GLU A 141 1.50 0.10 -1.15
CA GLU A 141 2.58 -0.62 -1.82
C GLU A 141 2.24 -2.10 -1.99
N VAL A 142 1.69 -2.75 -0.96
CA VAL A 142 1.23 -4.15 -1.04
C VAL A 142 0.16 -4.31 -2.13
N ALA A 143 -0.89 -3.50 -2.11
CA ALA A 143 -1.96 -3.58 -3.10
C ALA A 143 -1.46 -3.32 -4.53
N TYR A 144 -0.48 -2.42 -4.69
CA TYR A 144 0.16 -2.16 -5.98
C TYR A 144 0.93 -3.38 -6.50
N GLN A 145 1.73 -4.02 -5.65
CA GLN A 145 2.46 -5.24 -6.03
C GLN A 145 1.51 -6.39 -6.36
N GLU A 146 0.43 -6.54 -5.59
CA GLU A 146 -0.62 -7.53 -5.85
C GLU A 146 -1.33 -7.27 -7.19
N ALA A 147 -1.66 -6.02 -7.51
CA ALA A 147 -2.26 -5.66 -8.79
C ALA A 147 -1.33 -5.97 -9.98
N ILE A 148 -0.03 -5.72 -9.83
CA ILE A 148 0.97 -6.11 -10.84
C ILE A 148 1.03 -7.62 -11.00
N ALA A 149 1.09 -8.36 -9.89
CA ALA A 149 1.15 -9.82 -9.91
C ALA A 149 -0.10 -10.42 -10.57
N LEU A 150 -1.27 -9.90 -10.24
CA LEU A 150 -2.55 -10.33 -10.82
C LEU A 150 -2.58 -10.07 -12.33
N LYS A 151 -2.18 -8.88 -12.78
CA LYS A 151 -2.14 -8.55 -14.22
C LYS A 151 -1.22 -9.51 -15.00
N ARG A 152 -0.07 -9.89 -14.43
CA ARG A 152 0.84 -10.87 -15.04
C ARG A 152 0.22 -12.27 -15.10
N GLN A 153 -0.47 -12.68 -14.04
CA GLN A 153 -1.15 -13.98 -14.00
C GLN A 153 -2.29 -14.06 -15.03
N GLU A 154 -3.09 -13.00 -15.18
CA GLU A 154 -4.16 -12.93 -16.19
C GLU A 154 -3.62 -13.02 -17.62
N GLU A 155 -2.43 -12.46 -17.88
CA GLU A 155 -1.77 -12.57 -19.18
C GLU A 155 -1.33 -14.01 -19.49
N LEU A 156 -0.74 -14.70 -18.50
CA LEU A 156 -0.36 -16.11 -18.64
C LEU A 156 -1.57 -17.01 -18.90
N ILE A 157 -2.68 -16.80 -18.18
CA ILE A 157 -3.91 -17.56 -18.39
C ILE A 157 -4.44 -17.34 -19.82
N ARG A 158 -4.43 -16.09 -20.29
CA ARG A 158 -4.90 -15.77 -21.65
C ARG A 158 -4.07 -16.48 -22.73
N GLU A 159 -2.75 -16.56 -22.54
CA GLU A 159 -1.86 -17.29 -23.45
C GLU A 159 -2.11 -18.81 -23.41
N GLU A 160 -2.27 -19.37 -22.21
CA GLU A 160 -2.58 -20.80 -22.05
C GLU A 160 -3.93 -21.18 -22.66
N GLU A 161 -4.97 -20.36 -22.45
CA GLU A 161 -6.28 -20.56 -23.05
C GLU A 161 -6.22 -20.49 -24.58
N ALA A 162 -5.47 -19.54 -25.16
CA ALA A 162 -5.28 -19.44 -26.60
C ALA A 162 -4.52 -20.65 -27.17
N ALA A 163 -3.47 -21.11 -26.47
CA ALA A 163 -2.71 -22.30 -26.85
C ALA A 163 -3.58 -23.56 -26.77
N TRP A 164 -4.40 -23.69 -25.73
CA TRP A 164 -5.32 -24.80 -25.55
C TRP A 164 -6.41 -24.82 -26.63
N GLN A 165 -6.99 -23.65 -26.96
CA GLN A 165 -7.93 -23.51 -28.06
C GLN A 165 -7.28 -23.93 -29.40
N ALA A 166 -6.08 -23.43 -29.70
CA ALA A 166 -5.35 -23.80 -30.92
C ALA A 166 -5.05 -25.31 -30.98
N GLU A 167 -4.64 -25.93 -29.86
CA GLU A 167 -4.40 -27.36 -29.79
C GLU A 167 -5.69 -28.17 -30.01
N SER A 168 -6.80 -27.75 -29.40
CA SER A 168 -8.11 -28.38 -29.55
C SER A 168 -8.60 -28.34 -31.00
N GLU A 169 -8.42 -27.21 -31.69
CA GLU A 169 -8.73 -27.08 -33.11
C GLU A 169 -7.87 -27.97 -33.99
N GLN A 170 -6.56 -28.05 -33.70
CA GLN A 170 -5.66 -28.94 -34.45
C GLN A 170 -6.06 -30.41 -34.25
N LYS A 171 -6.40 -30.81 -33.02
CA LYS A 171 -6.89 -32.16 -32.72
C LYS A 171 -8.20 -32.46 -33.46
N ALA A 172 -9.14 -31.50 -33.50
CA ALA A 172 -10.38 -31.62 -34.26
C ALA A 172 -10.12 -31.80 -35.76
N LYS A 173 -9.27 -30.95 -36.36
CA LYS A 173 -8.88 -31.03 -37.78
C LYS A 173 -8.24 -32.38 -38.13
N ARG A 174 -7.37 -32.91 -37.26
CA ARG A 174 -6.75 -34.25 -37.43
C ARG A 174 -7.76 -35.40 -37.32
N GLY A 175 -8.75 -35.28 -36.44
CA GLY A 175 -9.84 -36.24 -36.32
C GLY A 175 -10.68 -36.31 -37.61
N ASP A 176 -11.03 -35.14 -38.12
CA ASP A 176 -11.84 -34.98 -39.33
C ASP A 176 -11.17 -35.56 -40.60
N GLU A 177 -9.85 -35.38 -40.74
CA GLU A 177 -9.06 -36.02 -41.81
C GLU A 177 -9.02 -37.54 -41.71
N LYS A 178 -8.84 -38.08 -40.49
CA LYS A 178 -8.82 -39.54 -40.26
C LYS A 178 -10.17 -40.16 -40.65
N ASP A 179 -11.28 -39.52 -40.32
CA ASP A 179 -12.61 -39.99 -40.68
C ASP A 179 -12.86 -39.95 -42.19
N LYS A 180 -12.46 -38.87 -42.88
CA LYS A 180 -12.54 -38.78 -44.35
C LYS A 180 -11.72 -39.88 -45.03
N LYS A 181 -10.51 -40.16 -44.54
CA LYS A 181 -9.65 -41.24 -45.07
C LYS A 181 -10.25 -42.62 -44.85
N SER A 182 -10.88 -42.84 -43.70
CA SER A 182 -11.56 -44.09 -43.35
C SER A 182 -12.78 -44.37 -44.23
N LYS A 183 -13.64 -43.36 -44.44
CA LYS A 183 -14.79 -43.45 -45.36
C LYS A 183 -14.35 -43.74 -46.80
N LYS A 184 -13.27 -43.11 -47.28
CA LYS A 184 -12.73 -43.36 -48.63
C LYS A 184 -12.21 -44.80 -48.80
N LYS A 185 -11.54 -45.36 -47.78
CA LYS A 185 -11.10 -46.77 -47.79
C LYS A 185 -12.29 -47.74 -47.83
N GLN A 186 -13.28 -47.55 -46.96
CA GLN A 186 -14.47 -48.41 -46.94
C GLN A 186 -15.26 -48.36 -48.27
N GLY A 187 -15.40 -47.18 -48.87
CA GLY A 187 -16.04 -47.03 -50.18
C GLY A 187 -15.30 -47.76 -51.31
N LYS A 188 -13.97 -47.71 -51.30
CA LYS A 188 -13.11 -48.40 -52.29
C LYS A 188 -13.20 -49.93 -52.15
N GLN A 189 -13.22 -50.46 -50.91
CA GLN A 189 -13.47 -51.88 -50.65
C GLN A 189 -14.85 -52.33 -51.14
N LYS A 190 -15.91 -51.57 -50.83
CA LYS A 190 -17.28 -51.90 -51.29
C LYS A 190 -17.38 -51.97 -52.80
N ARG A 191 -16.70 -51.08 -53.53
CA ARG A 191 -16.71 -51.03 -55.00
C ARG A 191 -15.91 -52.19 -55.64
N ASN A 192 -14.78 -52.56 -55.04
CA ASN A 192 -14.02 -53.75 -55.47
C ASN A 192 -14.81 -55.05 -55.22
N ASN A 193 -15.49 -55.18 -54.09
CA ASN A 193 -16.32 -56.35 -53.81
C ASN A 193 -17.48 -56.50 -54.81
N ARG A 194 -18.07 -55.39 -55.28
CA ARG A 194 -19.10 -55.44 -56.35
C ARG A 194 -18.53 -55.89 -57.70
N LYS A 195 -17.38 -55.36 -58.12
CA LYS A 195 -16.71 -55.78 -59.36
C LYS A 195 -16.29 -57.25 -59.36
N GLY A 196 -15.86 -57.80 -58.23
CA GLY A 196 -15.55 -59.23 -58.10
C GLY A 196 -16.80 -60.11 -58.21
N LYS A 197 -17.94 -59.63 -57.70
CA LYS A 197 -19.24 -60.33 -57.79
C LYS A 197 -19.85 -60.32 -59.19
N ASP A 198 -19.65 -59.25 -59.97
CA ASP A 198 -20.08 -59.20 -61.37
C ASP A 198 -19.21 -60.07 -62.29
N LYS A 199 -17.89 -60.10 -62.09
CA LYS A 199 -17.01 -61.00 -62.86
C LYS A 199 -17.31 -62.50 -62.67
N MET A 200 -17.77 -62.89 -61.48
CA MET A 200 -18.22 -64.27 -61.22
C MET A 200 -19.59 -64.62 -61.85
N LYS A 201 -20.35 -63.64 -62.33
CA LYS A 201 -21.62 -63.89 -63.03
C LYS A 201 -21.44 -64.09 -64.54
N ASP A 202 -20.39 -63.52 -65.13
CA ASP A 202 -20.07 -63.68 -66.56
C ASP A 202 -19.31 -64.99 -66.89
N GLU A 203 -18.81 -65.72 -65.87
CA GLU A 203 -18.13 -67.03 -66.02
C GLU A 203 -19.04 -68.24 -65.68
N LYS A 204 -20.36 -68.10 -65.78
CA LYS A 204 -21.23 -69.29 -65.81
C LYS A 204 -21.47 -69.72 -67.26
N PRO A 205 -20.90 -70.85 -67.72
CA PRO A 205 -21.34 -71.46 -68.96
C PRO A 205 -22.80 -71.94 -68.84
N VAL A 206 -23.50 -71.90 -69.96
CA VAL A 206 -24.90 -72.30 -70.21
C VAL A 206 -25.19 -73.70 -69.66
#